data_AF-A0A061P8F8-F1
#
_entry.id   AF-A0A061P8F8-F1
#
_cell.length_a   1.000
_cell.length_b   1.000
_cell.length_c   1.000
_cell.angle_alpha   90.00
_cell.angle_beta   90.00
_cell.angle_gamma   90.00
#
_symmetry.space_group_name_H-M   'P 1'
#
loop_
_entity.id
_entity.type
_entity.pdbx_description
1 polymer ?
#
loop_
_entity_poly.entity_id
_entity_poly.type
_entity_poly.pdbx_seq_one_letter_code
_entity_poly.pdbx_strand_id
1 'polypeptide(L)'
;MFYFHVHNPVIDLTEADEKTVIAAERFKSYKMNGWLQKDLTVASLMDEEFTNTGASRMVPAKLKKDGNFDAHSKVINQDELKGLHEFLQTKMVDIGNRMTAGETSILPYNKDNKKLACTFCPFESVCQFDPTLPGNDYRDIPKLDDAEALQKMMDLSAKREGEK
;
A
#
# COMPACT_ATOMS: atom_id res chain seq x y z
N MET A 1 3.77 7.97 -5.15
CA MET A 1 4.72 6.94 -4.67
C MET A 1 4.48 5.67 -5.49
N PHE A 2 5.52 5.14 -6.15
CA PHE A 2 5.36 4.00 -7.06
C PHE A 2 6.41 2.93 -6.80
N TYR A 3 6.01 1.70 -7.09
CA TYR A 3 6.83 0.51 -7.07
C TYR A 3 6.87 -0.07 -8.48
N PHE A 4 8.08 -0.26 -8.98
CA PHE A 4 8.33 -0.93 -10.24
C PHE A 4 8.77 -2.37 -9.98
N HIS A 5 8.09 -3.33 -10.58
CA HIS A 5 8.42 -4.75 -10.41
C HIS A 5 9.53 -5.15 -11.37
N VAL A 6 10.76 -5.33 -10.86
CA VAL A 6 11.89 -5.81 -11.67
C VAL A 6 11.79 -7.33 -11.80
N HIS A 7 11.32 -7.79 -12.96
CA HIS A 7 11.13 -9.22 -13.26
C HIS A 7 11.17 -9.47 -14.77
N ASN A 8 11.24 -10.75 -15.15
CA ASN A 8 11.04 -11.20 -16.52
C ASN A 8 9.69 -11.95 -16.60
N PRO A 9 8.60 -11.28 -17.01
CA PRO A 9 7.25 -11.84 -16.99
C PRO A 9 7.12 -12.97 -18.02
N VAL A 10 6.61 -14.10 -17.57
CA VAL A 10 6.09 -15.16 -18.45
C VAL A 10 4.65 -14.77 -18.78
N ILE A 11 4.32 -14.66 -20.07
CA ILE A 11 2.97 -14.34 -20.54
C ILE A 11 2.31 -15.64 -21.01
N ASP A 12 1.10 -15.90 -20.53
CA ASP A 12 0.24 -16.94 -21.07
C ASP A 12 -0.39 -16.44 -22.38
N LEU A 13 -0.03 -17.07 -23.49
CA LEU A 13 -0.52 -16.72 -24.83
C LEU A 13 -1.43 -17.82 -25.38
N THR A 14 -2.36 -17.43 -26.25
CA THR A 14 -3.14 -18.34 -27.08
C THR A 14 -2.52 -18.44 -28.48
N GLU A 15 -2.75 -19.53 -29.22
CA GLU A 15 -2.07 -19.82 -30.51
C GLU A 15 -2.22 -18.75 -31.60
N ALA A 16 -3.14 -17.78 -31.44
CA ALA A 16 -3.43 -16.73 -32.41
C ALA A 16 -2.83 -15.35 -32.07
N ASP A 17 -2.00 -15.23 -31.02
CA ASP A 17 -1.53 -13.91 -30.59
C ASP A 17 -0.42 -13.35 -31.50
N GLU A 18 -0.70 -12.21 -32.13
CA GLU A 18 0.27 -11.46 -32.94
C GLU A 18 1.40 -10.88 -32.07
N LYS A 19 2.58 -10.63 -32.66
CA LYS A 19 3.74 -10.02 -31.97
C LYS A 19 3.40 -8.71 -31.24
N THR A 20 2.45 -7.95 -31.76
CA THR A 20 1.93 -6.70 -31.19
C THR A 20 1.17 -6.94 -29.89
N VAL A 21 0.33 -7.98 -29.83
CA VAL A 21 -0.41 -8.41 -28.63
C VAL A 21 0.57 -8.86 -27.55
N ILE A 22 1.59 -9.64 -27.92
CA ILE A 22 2.63 -10.10 -27.00
C ILE A 22 3.34 -8.91 -26.36
N ALA A 23 3.77 -7.91 -27.16
CA ALA A 23 4.44 -6.73 -26.65
C ALA A 23 3.55 -5.92 -25.69
N ALA A 24 2.26 -5.81 -25.97
CA ALA A 24 1.30 -5.08 -25.14
C ALA A 24 1.07 -5.76 -23.78
N GLU A 25 0.86 -7.09 -23.75
CA GLU A 25 0.69 -7.83 -22.48
C GLU A 25 1.99 -7.84 -21.66
N ARG A 26 3.15 -7.91 -22.33
CA ARG A 26 4.46 -7.74 -21.67
C ARG A 26 4.55 -6.38 -21.01
N PHE A 27 4.22 -5.31 -21.73
CA PHE A 27 4.25 -3.96 -21.20
C PHE A 27 3.32 -3.78 -19.99
N LYS A 28 2.11 -4.34 -20.06
CA LYS A 28 1.11 -4.29 -18.98
C LYS A 28 1.58 -4.95 -17.68
N SER A 29 2.38 -6.02 -17.75
CA SER A 29 2.95 -6.64 -16.54
C SER A 29 3.96 -5.74 -15.81
N TYR A 30 4.51 -4.73 -16.48
CA TYR A 30 5.38 -3.71 -15.89
C TYR A 30 4.62 -2.47 -15.39
N LYS A 31 3.27 -2.48 -15.43
CA LYS A 31 2.46 -1.43 -14.83
C LYS A 31 2.84 -1.26 -13.36
N MET A 32 3.17 -0.02 -12.98
CA MET A 32 3.59 0.30 -11.62
C MET A 32 2.44 0.14 -10.64
N ASN A 33 2.77 -0.27 -9.42
CA ASN A 33 1.86 -0.27 -8.29
C ASN A 33 2.14 0.94 -7.40
N GLY A 34 1.12 1.53 -6.77
CA GLY A 34 1.30 2.64 -5.85
C GLY A 34 0.18 3.67 -5.91
N TRP A 35 0.48 4.87 -5.44
CA TRP A 35 -0.46 5.98 -5.32
C TRP A 35 0.00 7.17 -6.15
N LEU A 36 -0.91 7.65 -7.00
CA LEU A 36 -0.77 8.84 -7.84
C LEU A 36 -1.43 10.05 -7.16
N GLN A 37 -0.88 11.24 -7.33
CA GLN A 37 -1.58 12.45 -6.88
C GLN A 37 -2.87 12.63 -7.70
N LYS A 38 -3.98 12.99 -7.07
CA LYS A 38 -5.27 13.24 -7.71
C LYS A 38 -5.26 14.56 -8.51
N ASP A 39 -4.40 14.62 -9.51
CA ASP A 39 -4.16 15.74 -10.41
C ASP A 39 -3.90 15.21 -11.83
N LEU A 40 -4.75 15.62 -12.78
CA LEU A 40 -4.65 15.21 -14.18
C LEU A 40 -3.37 15.69 -14.85
N THR A 41 -2.85 16.86 -14.44
CA THR A 41 -1.60 17.41 -14.96
C THR A 41 -0.44 16.48 -14.61
N VAL A 42 -0.36 16.08 -13.34
CA VAL A 42 0.65 15.13 -12.87
C VAL A 42 0.49 13.78 -13.56
N ALA A 43 -0.74 13.28 -13.70
CA ALA A 43 -1.01 12.03 -14.41
C ALA A 43 -0.53 12.05 -15.87
N SER A 44 -0.74 13.17 -16.56
CA SER A 44 -0.33 13.36 -17.96
C SER A 44 1.18 13.49 -18.13
N LEU A 45 1.87 14.07 -17.15
CA LEU A 45 3.33 14.12 -17.12
C LEU A 45 3.96 12.75 -16.85
N MET A 46 3.22 11.83 -16.23
CA MET A 46 3.67 10.46 -15.98
C MET A 46 3.38 9.50 -17.13
N ASP A 47 2.33 9.76 -17.91
CA ASP A 47 1.96 8.98 -19.09
C ASP A 47 1.31 9.92 -20.12
N GLU A 48 2.07 10.29 -21.17
CA GLU A 48 1.65 11.24 -22.19
C GLU A 48 0.42 10.76 -22.99
N GLU A 49 0.21 9.44 -23.08
CA GLU A 49 -0.95 8.86 -23.77
C GLU A 49 -2.19 8.79 -22.89
N PHE A 50 -2.09 9.13 -21.60
CA PHE A 50 -3.14 8.92 -20.61
C PHE A 50 -4.41 9.69 -20.91
N THR A 51 -4.29 10.96 -21.32
CA THR A 51 -5.44 11.83 -21.63
C THR A 51 -6.20 11.39 -22.88
N ASN A 52 -5.49 10.80 -23.84
CA ASN A 52 -6.08 10.31 -25.09
C ASN A 52 -6.77 8.95 -24.91
N THR A 53 -6.16 8.06 -24.15
CA THR A 53 -6.66 6.68 -23.96
C THR A 53 -7.63 6.55 -22.79
N GLY A 54 -7.60 7.49 -21.83
CA GLY A 54 -8.38 7.46 -20.61
C GLY A 54 -7.96 6.35 -19.64
N ALA A 55 -6.95 5.54 -19.92
CA ALA A 55 -6.47 4.49 -19.03
C ALA A 55 -4.96 4.30 -19.19
N SER A 56 -4.22 4.47 -18.09
CA SER A 56 -2.76 4.38 -18.16
C SER A 56 -2.28 2.94 -18.17
N ARG A 57 -1.30 2.68 -19.03
CA ARG A 57 -0.55 1.42 -19.08
C ARG A 57 0.65 1.41 -18.13
N MET A 58 1.09 2.58 -17.65
CA MET A 58 2.25 2.74 -16.76
C MET A 58 1.85 2.94 -15.30
N VAL A 59 0.85 3.78 -15.01
CA VAL A 59 0.39 4.10 -13.64
C VAL A 59 -0.99 3.50 -13.35
N PRO A 60 -1.33 3.23 -12.07
CA PRO A 60 -2.62 2.66 -11.67
C PRO A 60 -3.74 3.71 -11.67
N ALA A 61 -3.95 4.38 -12.82
CA ALA A 61 -4.97 5.41 -13.01
C ALA A 61 -5.75 5.20 -14.30
N LYS A 62 -7.02 5.58 -14.27
CA LYS A 62 -7.97 5.58 -15.36
C LYS A 62 -9.01 6.68 -15.13
N LEU A 63 -9.50 7.24 -16.23
CA LEU A 63 -10.50 8.28 -16.28
C LEU A 63 -11.87 7.69 -16.61
N LYS A 64 -12.89 8.33 -16.06
CA LYS A 64 -14.28 8.19 -16.48
C LYS A 64 -14.54 9.07 -17.71
N LYS A 65 -15.71 8.89 -18.31
CA LYS A 65 -16.16 9.71 -19.46
C LYS A 65 -16.32 11.19 -19.14
N ASP A 66 -16.46 11.55 -17.86
CA ASP A 66 -16.58 12.93 -17.37
C ASP A 66 -15.21 13.60 -17.13
N GLY A 67 -14.09 12.90 -17.39
CA GLY A 67 -12.74 13.39 -17.17
C GLY A 67 -12.21 13.23 -15.74
N ASN A 68 -13.03 12.76 -14.79
CA ASN A 68 -12.57 12.46 -13.42
C ASN A 68 -11.89 11.09 -13.34
N PHE A 69 -11.05 10.89 -12.33
CA PHE A 69 -10.51 9.57 -12.02
C PHE A 69 -11.61 8.57 -11.67
N ASP A 70 -11.45 7.34 -12.14
CA ASP A 70 -12.34 6.24 -11.83
C ASP A 70 -12.14 5.73 -10.38
N ALA A 71 -13.12 5.02 -9.83
CA ALA A 71 -13.09 4.58 -8.42
C ALA A 71 -11.98 3.53 -8.13
N HIS A 72 -11.48 2.84 -9.14
CA HIS A 72 -10.40 1.85 -9.02
C HIS A 72 -9.02 2.47 -9.20
N SER A 73 -8.95 3.75 -9.61
CA SER A 73 -7.69 4.47 -9.68
C SER A 73 -7.09 4.63 -8.29
N LYS A 74 -5.81 4.30 -8.15
CA LYS A 74 -5.07 4.50 -6.90
C LYS A 74 -4.56 5.92 -6.83
N VAL A 75 -5.48 6.84 -6.57
CA VAL A 75 -5.21 8.28 -6.45
C VAL A 75 -5.36 8.76 -5.01
N ILE A 76 -4.54 9.71 -4.62
CA ILE A 76 -4.53 10.35 -3.31
C ILE A 76 -4.48 11.88 -3.50
N ASN A 77 -5.29 12.62 -2.76
CA ASN A 77 -5.27 14.07 -2.79
C ASN A 77 -4.17 14.63 -1.86
N GLN A 78 -3.97 15.96 -1.90
CA GLN A 78 -2.87 16.58 -1.17
C GLN A 78 -3.06 16.53 0.36
N ASP A 79 -4.29 16.73 0.84
CA ASP A 79 -4.62 16.66 2.27
C ASP A 79 -4.49 15.22 2.79
N GLU A 80 -4.88 14.24 1.98
CA GLU A 80 -4.68 12.82 2.25
C GLU A 80 -3.21 12.44 2.36
N LEU A 81 -2.38 12.92 1.44
CA LEU A 81 -0.95 12.70 1.48
C LEU A 81 -0.31 13.37 2.71
N LYS A 82 -0.77 14.57 3.07
CA LYS A 82 -0.34 15.27 4.28
C LYS A 82 -0.70 14.49 5.54
N GLY A 83 -1.94 14.03 5.66
CA GLY A 83 -2.41 13.22 6.79
C GLY A 83 -1.63 11.91 6.94
N LEU A 84 -1.29 11.24 5.83
CA LEU A 84 -0.42 10.05 5.85
C LEU A 84 0.97 10.37 6.41
N HIS A 85 1.56 11.50 6.02
CA HIS A 85 2.87 11.93 6.51
C HIS A 85 2.84 12.28 8.00
N GLU A 86 1.82 12.99 8.47
CA GLU A 86 1.64 13.32 9.89
C GLU A 86 1.44 12.07 10.76
N PHE A 87 0.65 11.12 10.26
CA PHE A 87 0.48 9.82 10.91
C PHE A 87 1.82 9.06 10.99
N LEU A 88 2.62 9.06 9.93
CA LEU A 88 3.94 8.43 9.93
C LEU A 88 4.86 9.06 10.98
N GLN A 89 4.96 10.39 11.04
CA GLN A 89 5.77 11.09 12.04
C GLN A 89 5.29 10.77 13.48
N THR A 90 3.97 10.77 13.68
CA THR A 90 3.35 10.39 14.95
C THR A 90 3.76 8.99 15.39
N LYS A 91 3.75 8.02 14.47
CA LYS A 91 4.17 6.65 14.73
C LYS A 91 5.67 6.50 14.96
N MET A 92 6.50 7.23 14.23
CA MET A 92 7.94 7.24 14.46
C MET A 92 8.28 7.71 15.88
N VAL A 93 7.67 8.79 16.36
CA VAL A 93 7.87 9.30 17.73
C VAL A 93 7.37 8.29 18.77
N ASP A 94 6.17 7.73 18.57
CA ASP A 94 5.59 6.72 19.47
C ASP A 94 6.50 5.49 19.60
N ILE A 95 6.93 4.93 18.47
CA ILE A 95 7.83 3.78 18.45
C ILE A 95 9.17 4.12 19.11
N GLY A 96 9.74 5.29 18.81
CA GLY A 96 11.00 5.74 19.42
C GLY A 96 10.92 5.85 20.95
N ASN A 97 9.84 6.44 21.47
CA ASN A 97 9.62 6.55 22.92
C ASN A 97 9.46 5.19 23.60
N ARG A 98 8.74 4.26 22.95
CA ARG A 98 8.55 2.89 23.46
C ARG A 98 9.88 2.12 23.49
N MET A 99 10.69 2.27 22.45
CA MET A 99 12.03 1.68 22.40
C MET A 99 12.95 2.22 23.51
N THR A 100 13.00 3.55 23.72
CA THR A 100 13.85 4.15 24.76
C THR A 100 13.35 3.89 26.18
N ALA A 101 12.05 3.63 26.35
CA ALA A 101 11.48 3.15 27.61
C ALA A 101 11.79 1.67 27.90
N GLY A 102 12.45 0.95 26.98
CA GLY A 102 12.83 -0.45 27.16
C GLY A 102 11.70 -1.44 26.87
N GLU A 103 10.68 -1.06 26.09
CA GLU A 103 9.59 -1.96 25.73
C GLU A 103 10.10 -3.10 24.82
N THR A 104 10.00 -4.33 25.31
CA THR A 104 10.48 -5.56 24.64
C THR A 104 9.41 -6.64 24.53
N SER A 105 8.14 -6.25 24.65
CA SER A 105 6.98 -7.15 24.62
C SER A 105 6.90 -7.97 23.34
N ILE A 106 6.64 -9.27 23.48
CA ILE A 106 6.48 -10.20 22.36
C ILE A 106 5.02 -10.15 21.90
N LEU A 107 4.74 -9.33 20.88
CA LEU A 107 3.39 -9.10 20.35
C LEU A 107 3.34 -9.30 18.82
N PRO A 108 3.52 -10.53 18.32
CA PRO A 108 3.46 -10.81 16.89
C PRO A 108 2.06 -10.49 16.36
N TYR A 109 2.00 -9.85 15.19
CA TYR A 109 0.71 -9.60 14.56
C TYR A 109 0.24 -10.82 13.78
N ASN A 110 -1.09 -10.94 13.68
CA ASN A 110 -1.76 -11.82 12.74
C ASN A 110 -2.60 -10.97 11.80
N LYS A 111 -2.35 -11.09 10.50
CA LYS A 111 -3.15 -10.41 9.47
C LYS A 111 -3.83 -11.44 8.58
N ASP A 112 -5.17 -11.33 8.51
CA ASP A 112 -6.04 -12.17 7.68
C ASP A 112 -5.90 -13.70 7.92
N ASN A 113 -5.49 -14.14 9.12
CA ASN A 113 -5.21 -15.55 9.46
C ASN A 113 -4.23 -16.25 8.51
N LYS A 114 -3.41 -15.47 7.78
CA LYS A 114 -2.54 -15.98 6.71
C LYS A 114 -1.16 -15.35 6.69
N LYS A 115 -0.99 -14.21 7.36
CA LYS A 115 0.27 -13.45 7.40
C LYS A 115 0.65 -13.24 8.85
N LEU A 116 1.38 -14.22 9.39
CA LEU A 116 1.93 -14.16 10.74
C LEU A 116 3.25 -13.41 10.69
N ALA A 117 3.46 -12.50 11.66
CA ALA A 117 4.75 -11.83 11.82
C ALA A 117 5.92 -12.83 11.94
N CYS A 118 5.66 -14.00 12.51
CA CYS A 118 6.67 -15.02 12.79
C CYS A 118 7.21 -15.72 11.53
N THR A 119 6.46 -15.77 10.42
CA THR A 119 6.81 -16.58 9.23
C THR A 119 8.20 -16.30 8.66
N PHE A 120 8.69 -15.07 8.78
CA PHE A 120 10.02 -14.66 8.30
C PHE A 120 10.92 -14.12 9.44
N CYS A 121 10.56 -14.38 10.70
CA CYS A 121 11.29 -13.88 11.86
C CYS A 121 12.49 -14.79 12.19
N PRO A 122 13.74 -14.29 12.18
CA PRO A 122 14.90 -15.11 12.51
C PRO A 122 15.05 -15.39 14.01
N PHE A 123 14.22 -14.76 14.85
CA PHE A 123 14.30 -14.85 16.33
C PHE A 123 13.23 -15.76 16.94
N GLU A 124 12.52 -16.54 16.12
CA GLU A 124 11.45 -17.44 16.58
C GLU A 124 11.91 -18.40 17.69
N SER A 125 13.11 -18.98 17.55
CA SER A 125 13.70 -19.87 18.56
C SER A 125 14.11 -19.18 19.87
N VAL A 126 14.26 -17.85 19.84
CA VAL A 126 14.68 -17.05 21.00
C VAL A 126 13.47 -16.53 21.76
N CYS A 127 12.44 -16.06 21.07
CA CYS A 127 11.28 -15.45 21.72
C CYS A 127 10.37 -16.46 22.43
N GLN A 128 10.42 -17.75 22.04
CA GLN A 128 9.62 -18.82 22.63
C GLN A 128 8.10 -18.51 22.62
N PHE A 129 7.65 -17.74 21.62
CA PHE A 129 6.24 -17.42 21.47
C PHE A 129 5.44 -18.70 21.17
N ASP A 130 4.51 -19.02 22.06
CA ASP A 130 3.62 -20.16 21.93
C ASP A 130 2.18 -19.73 22.23
N PRO A 131 1.29 -19.70 21.22
CA PRO A 131 -0.10 -19.26 21.39
C PRO A 131 -0.98 -20.22 22.20
N THR A 132 -0.47 -21.40 22.57
CA THR A 132 -1.17 -22.31 23.49
C THR A 132 -0.96 -21.94 24.96
N LEU A 133 0.05 -21.09 25.25
CA LEU A 133 0.34 -20.63 26.59
C LEU A 133 -0.44 -19.35 26.93
N PRO A 134 -0.99 -19.23 28.15
CA PRO A 134 -1.68 -18.02 28.58
C PRO A 134 -0.79 -16.77 28.51
N GLY A 135 -1.32 -15.70 27.92
CA GLY A 135 -0.63 -14.41 27.79
C GLY A 135 0.19 -14.24 26.51
N ASN A 136 0.29 -15.29 25.68
CA ASN A 136 0.97 -15.25 24.38
C ASN A 136 -0.04 -15.16 23.23
N ASP A 137 -0.75 -14.04 23.15
CA ASP A 137 -1.77 -13.85 22.11
C ASP A 137 -1.21 -13.12 20.89
N TYR A 138 -1.69 -13.49 19.72
CA TYR A 138 -1.46 -12.69 18.51
C TYR A 138 -2.20 -11.37 18.60
N ARG A 139 -1.57 -10.31 18.09
CA ARG A 139 -2.25 -9.04 17.84
C ARG A 139 -2.94 -9.08 16.47
N ASP A 140 -4.24 -9.32 16.46
CA ASP A 140 -5.01 -9.34 15.22
C ASP A 140 -5.09 -7.94 14.58
N ILE A 141 -4.74 -7.88 13.29
CA ILE A 141 -4.88 -6.67 12.49
C ILE A 141 -6.15 -6.81 11.66
N PRO A 142 -7.18 -5.97 11.91
CA PRO A 142 -8.42 -6.04 11.15
C PRO A 142 -8.17 -5.68 9.69
N LYS A 143 -8.93 -6.34 8.80
CA LYS A 143 -8.97 -5.95 7.39
C LYS A 143 -9.74 -4.63 7.27
N LEU A 144 -9.07 -3.63 6.71
CA LEU A 144 -9.65 -2.34 6.36
C LEU A 144 -9.46 -2.14 4.87
N ASP A 145 -10.42 -1.50 4.22
CA ASP A 145 -10.16 -0.96 2.89
C ASP A 145 -9.24 0.27 2.95
N ASP A 146 -8.75 0.72 1.79
CA ASP A 146 -7.79 1.82 1.73
C ASP A 146 -8.38 3.14 2.26
N ALA A 147 -9.68 3.39 2.03
CA ALA A 147 -10.35 4.62 2.44
C ALA A 147 -10.58 4.64 3.96
N GLU A 148 -11.04 3.52 4.53
CA GLU A 148 -11.20 3.33 5.97
C GLU A 148 -9.86 3.46 6.71
N ALA A 149 -8.80 2.86 6.15
CA ALA A 149 -7.47 2.96 6.73
C ALA A 149 -6.97 4.42 6.73
N LEU A 150 -7.15 5.13 5.62
CA LEU A 150 -6.75 6.53 5.47
C LEU A 150 -7.50 7.45 6.44
N GLN A 151 -8.83 7.29 6.54
CA GLN A 151 -9.64 8.05 7.49
C GLN A 151 -9.17 7.81 8.93
N LYS A 152 -8.94 6.56 9.32
CA LYS A 152 -8.43 6.25 10.66
C LYS A 152 -7.05 6.85 10.94
N MET A 153 -6.17 6.90 9.94
CA MET A 153 -4.86 7.54 10.06
C MET A 153 -4.99 9.05 10.34
N MET A 154 -5.90 9.72 9.63
CA MET A 154 -6.19 11.15 9.84
C MET A 154 -6.86 11.45 11.18
N ASP A 155 -7.83 10.64 11.59
CA ASP A 155 -8.53 10.83 12.86
C ASP A 155 -7.56 10.70 14.05
N LEU A 156 -6.58 9.81 13.95
CA LEU A 156 -5.58 9.59 14.97
C LEU A 156 -4.54 10.72 15.04
N SER A 157 -4.16 11.32 13.91
CA SER A 157 -3.25 12.48 13.92
C SER A 157 -3.95 13.71 14.49
N ALA A 158 -5.21 13.97 14.10
CA ALA A 158 -5.98 15.12 14.57
C ALA A 158 -6.24 15.10 16.10
N LYS A 159 -6.53 13.94 16.69
CA LYS A 159 -6.74 13.83 18.15
C LYS A 159 -5.52 14.19 18.98
N ARG A 160 -4.32 13.88 18.49
CA ARG A 160 -3.06 14.15 19.20
C ARG A 160 -2.65 15.63 19.16
N GLU A 161 -3.11 16.38 18.16
CA GLU A 161 -2.93 17.84 18.11
C GLU A 161 -3.85 18.57 19.10
N GLY A 162 -5.04 18.03 19.39
CA GLY A 162 -5.98 18.60 20.37
C GLY A 162 -5.68 18.27 21.84
N GLU A 163 -4.75 17.34 22.11
CA GLU A 163 -4.29 16.95 23.45
C GLU A 163 -2.98 17.66 23.89
N LYS A 164 -2.40 18.48 23.03
CA LYS A 164 -1.25 19.34 23.33
C LYS A 164 -1.70 20.74 23.74
#